data_AF-W9ARN1-F1
#
_entry.id   AF-W9ARN1-F1
#
_cell.length_a   1.000
_cell.length_b   1.000
_cell.length_c   1.000
_cell.angle_alpha   90.00
_cell.angle_beta   90.00
_cell.angle_gamma   90.00
#
_symmetry.space_group_name_H-M   'P 1'
#
loop_
_entity.id
_entity.type
_entity.pdbx_description
1 polymer ?
#
loop_
_entity_poly.entity_id
_entity_poly.type
_entity_poly.pdbx_seq_one_letter_code
_entity_poly.pdbx_strand_id
1 'polypeptide(L)' 'MFVCLCNGITSHAVADAVDAGASTTNEVAAACGAGADCGRCRRTVRAIIESRRGAAARPSGGPRRN' A
#
# COMPACT_ATOMS: atom_id res chain seq x y z
N MET A 1 -4.90 -9.24 7.03
CA MET A 1 -6.14 -9.19 6.21
C MET A 1 -5.78 -9.39 4.75
N PHE A 2 -6.65 -9.98 3.92
CA PHE A 2 -6.47 -9.94 2.46
C PHE A 2 -6.73 -8.53 1.92
N VAL A 3 -5.73 -7.98 1.22
CA VAL A 3 -5.82 -6.68 0.56
C VAL A 3 -6.23 -6.86 -0.90
N CYS A 4 -5.70 -7.86 -1.59
CA CYS A 4 -6.06 -8.19 -2.97
C CYS A 4 -6.76 -9.56 -3.03
N LEU A 5 -8.02 -9.59 -3.46
CA LEU A 5 -8.78 -10.84 -3.61
C LEU A 5 -8.50 -11.57 -4.94
N CYS A 6 -8.08 -10.85 -5.99
CA CYS A 6 -7.74 -11.48 -7.27
C CYS A 6 -6.55 -12.44 -7.13
N ASN A 7 -5.53 -12.00 -6.39
CA ASN A 7 -4.27 -12.74 -6.26
C ASN A 7 -4.04 -13.29 -4.85
N GLY A 8 -5.04 -13.19 -3.96
CA GLY A 8 -4.92 -13.69 -2.58
C GLY A 8 -3.79 -13.02 -1.79
N ILE A 9 -3.55 -11.72 -1.98
CA ILE A 9 -2.43 -11.02 -1.33
C ILE A 9 -2.86 -10.41 -0.01
N THR A 10 -2.08 -10.65 1.03
CA THR A 10 -2.33 -10.15 2.38
C THR A 10 -1.70 -8.78 2.62
N SER A 11 -2.18 -8.07 3.64
CA SER A 11 -1.58 -6.83 4.13
C SER A 11 -0.12 -7.01 4.56
N HIS A 12 0.25 -8.21 5.02
CA HIS A 12 1.63 -8.54 5.38
C HIS A 12 2.49 -8.59 4.12
N ALA A 13 2.08 -9.34 3.09
CA ALA A 13 2.82 -9.40 1.83
C ALA A 13 2.96 -8.04 1.12
N VAL A 14 1.96 -7.16 1.24
CA VAL A 14 2.08 -5.77 0.77
C VAL A 14 3.10 -4.99 1.60
N ALA A 15 3.10 -5.14 2.92
CA ALA A 15 4.07 -4.50 3.79
C ALA A 15 5.50 -4.98 3.51
N ASP A 16 5.71 -6.30 3.34
CA ASP A 16 7.02 -6.87 3.00
C ASP A 16 7.56 -6.31 1.68
N ALA A 17 6.69 -6.17 0.67
CA ALA A 17 7.08 -5.54 -0.59
C ALA A 17 7.55 -4.09 -0.38
N VAL A 18 6.87 -3.34 0.49
CA VAL A 18 7.25 -1.95 0.83
C VAL A 18 8.56 -1.91 1.61
N ASP A 19 8.73 -2.79 2.58
CA ASP A 19 9.94 -2.89 3.40
C ASP A 19 11.15 -3.36 2.55
N ALA A 20 10.91 -4.14 1.49
CA ALA A 20 11.89 -4.50 0.46
C ALA A 20 12.18 -3.36 -0.54
N GLY A 21 11.53 -2.21 -0.41
CA GLY A 21 11.79 -1.00 -1.19
C GLY A 21 10.69 -0.59 -2.18
N ALA A 22 9.58 -1.32 -2.28
CA ALA A 22 8.47 -0.91 -3.11
C ALA A 22 7.81 0.37 -2.57
N SER A 23 7.65 1.32 -3.45
CA SER A 23 7.41 2.71 -3.09
C SER A 23 6.25 3.31 -3.90
N THR A 24 5.79 2.58 -4.91
CA THR A 24 4.59 2.88 -5.70
C THR A 24 3.67 1.65 -5.76
N THR A 25 2.39 1.86 -6.08
CA THR A 25 1.45 0.74 -6.27
C THR A 25 1.86 -0.17 -7.43
N ASN A 26 2.58 0.36 -8.43
CA ASN A 26 3.07 -0.43 -9.55
C ASN A 26 4.25 -1.31 -9.14
N GLU A 27 5.17 -0.80 -8.30
CA GLU A 27 6.25 -1.58 -7.72
C GLU A 27 5.71 -2.69 -6.80
N VAL A 28 4.70 -2.39 -5.99
CA VAL A 28 4.01 -3.42 -5.18
C VAL A 28 3.35 -4.47 -6.08
N ALA A 29 2.69 -4.05 -7.15
CA ALA A 29 2.09 -4.99 -8.11
C ALA A 29 3.15 -5.87 -8.78
N ALA A 30 4.32 -5.33 -9.12
CA ALA A 30 5.43 -6.11 -9.68
C ALA A 30 6.05 -7.07 -8.64
N ALA A 31 6.11 -6.66 -7.37
CA ALA A 31 6.73 -7.45 -6.30
C ALA A 31 5.85 -8.61 -5.81
N CYS A 32 4.55 -8.37 -5.61
CA CYS A 32 3.64 -9.37 -5.02
C CYS A 32 2.29 -9.51 -5.72
N GLY A 33 2.06 -8.83 -6.84
CA GLY A 33 0.81 -8.96 -7.62
C GLY A 33 -0.37 -8.15 -7.08
N ALA A 34 -0.26 -7.46 -5.94
CA ALA A 34 -1.37 -6.68 -5.41
C ALA A 34 -1.70 -5.48 -6.32
N GLY A 35 -2.88 -5.52 -6.95
CA GLY A 35 -3.36 -4.46 -7.83
C GLY A 35 -2.98 -4.62 -9.29
N ALA A 36 -2.42 -5.77 -9.69
CA ALA A 36 -2.11 -6.10 -11.08
C ALA A 36 -3.38 -6.26 -11.95
N ASP A 37 -4.46 -6.84 -11.41
CA ASP A 37 -5.68 -7.15 -12.18
C ASP A 37 -6.77 -6.07 -12.08
N CYS A 38 -7.82 -6.29 -11.29
CA CYS A 38 -9.00 -5.42 -11.26
C CYS A 38 -8.77 -4.04 -10.60
N GLY A 39 -7.60 -3.83 -9.99
CA GLY A 39 -7.20 -2.56 -9.38
C GLY A 39 -7.96 -2.12 -8.12
N ARG A 40 -9.02 -2.82 -7.68
CA ARG A 40 -9.87 -2.42 -6.53
C ARG A 40 -9.08 -2.20 -5.24
N CYS A 41 -8.03 -2.99 -5.03
CA CYS A 41 -7.18 -2.91 -3.85
C CYS A 41 -6.13 -1.77 -3.89
N ARG A 42 -5.93 -1.09 -5.04
CA ARG A 42 -4.83 -0.10 -5.21
C ARG A 42 -4.92 1.06 -4.21
N ARG A 43 -6.13 1.51 -3.84
CA ARG A 43 -6.30 2.55 -2.81
C ARG A 43 -5.81 2.09 -1.44
N THR A 44 -6.13 0.85 -1.06
CA THR A 44 -5.67 0.24 0.19
C THR A 44 -4.15 0.02 0.18
N VAL A 45 -3.60 -0.48 -0.92
CA VAL A 45 -2.15 -0.63 -1.10
C VAL A 45 -1.44 0.72 -0.94
N ARG A 46 -1.96 1.79 -1.56
CA ARG A 46 -1.42 3.13 -1.41
C ARG A 46 -1.44 3.62 0.04
N ALA A 47 -2.53 3.38 0.77
CA ALA A 47 -2.60 3.74 2.18
C ALA A 47 -1.56 2.98 3.03
N ILE A 48 -1.26 1.72 2.70
CA ILE A 48 -0.19 0.95 3.36
C ILE A 48 1.18 1.55 3.07
N ILE A 49 1.47 1.87 1.80
CA ILE A 49 2.72 2.54 1.38
C ILE A 49 2.90 3.86 2.13
N GLU A 50 1.86 4.71 2.15
CA GLU A 50 1.87 6.01 2.83
C GLU A 50 2.03 5.85 4.35
N SER A 51 1.38 4.86 4.96
CA SER A 51 1.50 4.61 6.40
C SER A 51 2.90 4.14 6.79
N ARG A 52 3.52 3.29 5.96
CA ARG A 52 4.89 2.80 6.18
C ARG A 52 5.93 3.91 5.98
N ARG A 53 5.72 4.79 4.99
CA ARG A 53 6.57 5.97 4.75
C ARG A 53 6.38 7.06 5.83
N GLY A 54 5.14 7.31 6.24
CA GLY A 54 4.81 8.30 7.27
C GLY A 54 5.23 7.90 8.69
N ALA A 55 5.48 6.62 8.94
CA ALA A 55 6.12 6.19 10.19
C ALA A 55 7.55 6.73 10.35
N ALA A 56 8.23 7.10 9.25
CA ALA A 56 9.52 7.80 9.29
C ALA A 56 9.41 9.33 9.34
N ALA A 57 8.21 9.91 9.16
CA ALA A 57 7.99 11.35 9.19
C ALA A 57 6.55 11.68 9.65
N ARG A 58 6.39 12.05 10.92
CA ARG A 58 5.25 12.88 11.35
C ARG A 58 5.59 14.34 11.03
N PRO A 59 4.67 15.10 10.42
CA PRO A 59 3.55 15.60 11.23
C PRO A 59 2.18 15.40 10.59
N SER A 60 1.24 15.00 11.45
CA SER A 60 -0.20 15.11 11.24
C SER A 60 -0.62 16.58 11.25
N GLY A 61 -0.65 17.20 10.08
CA GLY A 61 -1.32 18.47 9.82
C GLY A 61 -2.44 18.27 8.80
N GLY A 62 -3.64 17.95 9.28
CA GLY A 62 -4.83 17.93 8.42
C GLY A 62 -5.40 19.35 8.29
N PRO A 63 -5.82 19.81 7.09
CA PRO A 63 -6.59 21.04 7.01
C PRO A 63 -7.96 20.79 7.65
N ARG A 64 -8.24 21.48 8.76
CA ARG A 64 -9.60 21.72 9.23
C ARG A 64 -10.30 22.52 8.15
N ARG A 65 -11.20 21.88 7.41
CA ARG A 65 -12.15 22.58 6.55
C ARG A 65 -13.11 23.32 7.48
N ASN A 66 -13.17 24.65 7.35
CA ASN A 66 -14.19 25.53 7.94
C ASN A 66 -15.57 25.12 7.43
#